data_AF-A0A531MJS2-F1
#
_entry.id   AF-A0A531MJS2-F1
#
_cell.length_a   1.000
_cell.length_b   1.000
_cell.length_c   1.000
_cell.angle_alpha   90.00
_cell.angle_beta   90.00
_cell.angle_gamma   90.00
#
_symmetry.space_group_name_H-M   'P 1'
#
loop_
_entity.id
_entity.type
_entity.pdbx_description
1 polymer ?
#
loop_
_entity_poly.entity_id
_entity_poly.type
_entity_poly.pdbx_seq_one_letter_code
_entity_poly.pdbx_strand_id
1 'polypeptide(L)' 'MTTPAHVAIIMDGNGRWAKARGMPRLAGHRAGVEALRKAVRAAPGLGISFLTVYAFSSENWSRPK' A
#
# COMPACT_ATOMS: atom_id res chain seq x y z
N MET A 1 -10.87 -19.82 -13.68
CA MET A 1 -9.66 -19.51 -12.90
C MET A 1 -10.01 -19.59 -11.43
N THR A 2 -9.17 -20.19 -10.60
CA THR A 2 -9.34 -20.20 -9.14
C THR A 2 -8.89 -18.86 -8.57
N THR A 3 -9.67 -18.30 -7.64
CA THR A 3 -9.25 -17.14 -6.88
C THR A 3 -8.10 -17.52 -5.94
N PRO A 4 -7.03 -16.71 -5.84
CA PRO A 4 -5.98 -16.94 -4.86
C PRO A 4 -6.50 -16.73 -3.43
N ALA A 5 -6.25 -17.69 -2.54
CA ALA A 5 -6.57 -17.54 -1.12
C ALA A 5 -5.71 -16.48 -0.42
N HIS A 6 -4.51 -16.19 -0.95
CA HIS A 6 -3.54 -15.28 -0.34
C HIS A 6 -2.91 -14.36 -1.39
N VAL A 7 -2.92 -13.05 -1.12
CA VAL A 7 -2.25 -12.03 -1.92
C VAL A 7 -1.29 -11.22 -1.06
N ALA A 8 -0.09 -10.95 -1.57
CA ALA A 8 0.86 -10.02 -0.97
C ALA A 8 0.96 -8.73 -1.78
N ILE A 9 1.01 -7.58 -1.10
CA ILE A 9 1.01 -6.24 -1.70
C ILE A 9 2.24 -5.46 -1.22
N ILE A 10 3.04 -4.97 -2.17
CA ILE A 10 4.09 -3.97 -1.93
C ILE A 10 3.51 -2.58 -2.22
N MET A 11 3.34 -1.76 -1.19
CA MET A 11 2.72 -0.43 -1.33
C MET A 11 3.73 0.65 -1.71
N ASP A 12 4.35 0.51 -2.88
CA ASP A 12 5.32 1.49 -3.37
C ASP A 12 4.65 2.66 -4.13
N GLY A 13 5.36 3.78 -4.26
CA GLY A 13 4.97 4.90 -5.12
C GLY A 13 4.30 6.07 -4.41
N ASN A 14 3.98 5.96 -3.12
CA ASN A 14 3.34 7.03 -2.33
C ASN A 14 4.06 8.39 -2.45
N GLY A 15 5.40 8.39 -2.36
CA GLY A 15 6.20 9.62 -2.52
C GLY A 15 6.17 10.19 -3.94
N ARG A 16 6.24 9.33 -4.97
CA ARG A 16 6.14 9.75 -6.38
C ARG A 16 4.76 10.32 -6.69
N TRP A 17 3.71 9.70 -6.15
CA TRP A 17 2.33 10.15 -6.28
C TRP A 17 2.13 11.55 -5.70
N ALA A 18 2.70 11.83 -4.52
CA ALA A 18 2.64 13.16 -3.90
C ALA A 18 3.44 14.20 -4.70
N LYS A 19 4.67 13.85 -5.13
CA LYS A 19 5.52 14.72 -5.94
C LYS A 19 4.85 15.15 -7.25
N ALA A 20 4.23 14.20 -7.95
CA ALA A 20 3.51 14.47 -9.20
C ALA A 20 2.32 15.43 -9.03
N ARG A 21 1.86 15.66 -7.79
CA ARG A 21 0.74 16.54 -7.44
C ARG A 21 1.18 17.81 -6.70
N GLY A 22 2.50 18.07 -6.61
CA GLY A 22 3.02 19.20 -5.84
C GLY A 22 2.72 19.11 -4.33
N MET A 23 2.44 17.92 -3.81
CA MET A 23 2.04 17.71 -2.42
C MET A 23 3.21 17.25 -1.53
N PRO A 24 3.16 17.54 -0.22
CA PRO A 24 4.11 16.98 0.75
C PRO A 24 4.07 15.45 0.75
N ARG A 25 5.21 14.81 1.02
CA ARG A 25 5.35 13.35 1.08
C ARG A 25 4.34 12.69 2.03
N LEU A 26 4.01 13.35 3.15
CA LEU A 26 3.01 12.88 4.12
C LEU A 26 1.62 12.69 3.48
N ALA A 27 1.24 13.54 2.51
CA ALA A 27 -0.01 13.38 1.78
C ALA A 27 -0.02 12.08 0.96
N GLY A 28 1.12 11.71 0.37
CA GLY A 28 1.29 10.43 -0.31
C GLY A 28 1.14 9.24 0.63
N HIS A 29 1.68 9.32 1.86
CA HIS A 29 1.49 8.27 2.86
C HIS A 29 0.02 8.12 3.27
N ARG A 30 -0.70 9.23 3.46
CA ARG A 30 -2.15 9.20 3.74
C ARG A 30 -2.94 8.58 2.57
N ALA A 31 -2.60 8.93 1.33
CA ALA A 31 -3.21 8.32 0.14
C ALA A 31 -2.95 6.81 0.06
N GLY A 32 -1.74 6.37 0.41
CA GLY A 32 -1.39 4.94 0.50
C GLY A 32 -2.24 4.18 1.52
N VAL A 33 -2.51 4.79 2.69
CA VAL A 33 -3.41 4.20 3.70
C VAL A 33 -4.83 4.06 3.16
N GLU A 34 -5.36 5.07 2.48
CA GLU A 34 -6.70 4.99 1.89
C GLU A 34 -6.79 3.94 0.77
N ALA A 35 -5.73 3.78 -0.03
CA ALA A 35 -5.65 2.71 -1.02
C ALA A 35 -5.65 1.32 -0.36
N LEU A 36 -4.88 1.14 0.72
CA LEU A 36 -4.87 -0.11 1.48
C LEU A 36 -6.25 -0.43 2.08
N ARG A 37 -6.92 0.57 2.66
CA ARG A 37 -8.29 0.39 3.19
C ARG A 37 -9.27 -0.09 2.13
N LYS A 38 -9.11 0.34 0.86
CA LYS A 38 -9.94 -0.14 -0.26
C LYS A 38 -9.61 -1.59 -0.60
N ALA A 39 -8.33 -1.95 -0.68
CA ALA A 39 -7.90 -3.32 -0.96
C ALA A 39 -8.38 -4.31 0.10
N VAL A 40 -8.22 -3.97 1.39
CA VAL A 40 -8.69 -4.80 2.53
C VAL A 40 -10.19 -5.01 2.48
N ARG A 41 -10.97 -3.96 2.18
CA ARG A 41 -12.44 -4.06 2.08
C ARG A 41 -12.91 -4.90 0.89
N ALA A 42 -12.17 -4.87 -0.23
CA ALA A 42 -12.52 -5.63 -1.43
C ALA A 42 -12.16 -7.12 -1.32
N ALA A 43 -11.10 -7.46 -0.59
CA ALA A 43 -10.53 -8.80 -0.56
C ALA A 43 -11.55 -9.94 -0.24
N PRO A 44 -12.44 -9.81 0.77
CA PRO A 44 -13.42 -10.87 1.06
C PRO A 44 -14.41 -11.08 -0.09
N GLY A 45 -14.87 -10.00 -0.72
CA GLY A 45 -15.80 -10.08 -1.86
C GLY A 45 -15.16 -10.68 -3.12
N LEU A 46 -13.82 -10.72 -3.17
CA LEU A 46 -13.07 -11.39 -4.22
C LEU A 46 -12.73 -12.84 -3.89
N GLY A 47 -13.00 -13.32 -2.66
CA GLY A 47 -12.63 -14.66 -2.19
C GLY A 47 -11.18 -14.78 -1.69
N ILE A 48 -10.53 -13.66 -1.35
CA ILE A 48 -9.17 -13.63 -0.82
C ILE A 48 -9.24 -13.63 0.71
N SER A 49 -8.71 -14.68 1.33
CA SER A 49 -8.75 -14.88 2.79
C SER A 49 -7.55 -14.26 3.51
N PHE A 50 -6.42 -14.12 2.83
CA PHE A 50 -5.18 -13.60 3.41
C PHE A 50 -4.63 -12.44 2.58
N LEU A 51 -4.28 -11.34 3.26
CA LEU A 51 -3.58 -10.20 2.67
C LEU A 51 -2.30 -9.94 3.46
N THR A 52 -1.15 -10.02 2.80
CA THR A 52 0.14 -9.57 3.37
C THR A 52 0.49 -8.22 2.77
N VAL A 53 0.90 -7.27 3.60
CA VAL A 53 1.15 -5.89 3.15
C VAL A 53 2.51 -5.45 3.61
N TYR A 54 3.34 -4.99 2.67
CA TYR A 54 4.63 -4.40 2.98
C TYR A 54 4.48 -2.89 3.19
N ALA A 55 4.25 -2.51 4.45
CA ALA A 55 4.01 -1.12 4.85
C ALA A 55 5.28 -0.35 5.23
N PHE A 56 6.29 -1.05 5.74
CA PHE A 56 7.55 -0.46 6.19
C PHE A 56 8.65 -1.51 6.18
N SER A 57 9.87 -1.11 5.83
CA SER A 57 11.05 -1.96 5.83
C SER A 57 12.11 -1.53 6.84
N SER A 58 12.97 -2.46 7.25
CA SER A 58 14.17 -2.17 8.05
C SER A 58 15.07 -1.11 7.38
N GLU A 59 15.13 -1.10 6.06
CA GLU A 59 15.90 -0.15 5.24
C GLU A 59 15.22 1.22 5.13
N ASN A 60 13.99 1.38 5.61
CA ASN A 60 13.36 2.71 5.67
C ASN A 60 13.94 3.57 6.80
N TRP A 61 14.59 2.96 7.81
CA TRP A 61 15.29 3.68 8.87
C TRP A 61 16.53 4.43 8.39
N SER A 62 17.16 4.01 7.28
CA SER A 62 18.34 4.66 6.72
C SER A 62 18.03 5.79 5.73
N ARG A 63 16.75 6.16 5.55
CA ARG A 63 16.39 7.27 4.67
C ARG A 63 16.87 8.61 5.26
N PRO A 64 17.56 9.46 4.49
CA PRO A 64 18.04 10.75 4.96
C PRO A 64 16.86 11.63 5.44
N LYS A 65 17.10 12.38 6.52
CA LYS A 65 16.14 13.31 7.13
C LYS A 65 15.85 14.50 6.22
#